data_AF-A0A183AJF3-F1
#
_entry.id   AF-A0A183AJF3-F1
#
_cell.length_a   1.000
_cell.length_b   1.000
_cell.length_c   1.000
_cell.angle_alpha   90.00
_cell.angle_beta   90.00
_cell.angle_gamma   90.00
#
_symmetry.space_group_name_H-M   'P 1'
#
loop_
_entity.id
_entity.type
_entity.pdbx_description
1 polymer ?
#
loop_
_entity_poly.entity_id
_entity_poly.type
_entity_poly.pdbx_seq_one_letter_code
_entity_poly.pdbx_strand_id
1 'polypeptide(L)'
;MMQAIQVHPPHDETCYWVRIRCMGASAAQSICLQSLDALLQVEHEPKNKEFFEMMRLHMISEHYTFLQDIERCSRTREIVQETKSEELRNAYNDCIHALRQFRNGHYGLVTQYAFMFD
;
A
#
# COMPACT_ATOMS: atom_id res chain seq x y z
N MET A 1 5.81 -15.05 -7.62
CA MET A 1 6.61 -15.46 -8.80
C MET A 1 7.90 -16.10 -8.28
N MET A 2 8.28 -17.30 -8.73
CA MET A 2 9.58 -17.88 -8.34
C MET A 2 10.68 -17.36 -9.25
N GLN A 3 11.73 -16.79 -8.67
CA GLN A 3 12.95 -16.42 -9.39
C GLN A 3 14.11 -17.25 -8.84
N ALA A 4 14.90 -17.81 -9.74
CA ALA A 4 16.15 -18.48 -9.38
C ALA A 4 17.27 -17.43 -9.39
N ILE A 5 17.93 -17.25 -8.25
CA ILE A 5 19.08 -16.36 -8.14
C ILE A 5 20.31 -17.22 -7.94
N GLN A 6 21.34 -16.92 -8.73
CA GLN A 6 22.66 -17.52 -8.59
C GLN A 6 23.39 -16.83 -7.44
N VAL A 7 23.77 -17.58 -6.41
CA VAL A 7 24.48 -17.03 -5.25
C VAL A 7 25.95 -17.43 -5.34
N HIS A 8 26.83 -16.45 -5.19
CA HIS A 8 28.27 -16.64 -5.07
C HIS A 8 28.71 -16.24 -3.66
N PRO A 9 28.95 -17.20 -2.76
CA PRO A 9 29.42 -16.89 -1.41
C PRO A 9 30.86 -16.33 -1.46
N PRO A 10 31.22 -15.40 -0.55
CA PRO A 10 32.54 -14.76 -0.56
C PRO A 10 33.72 -15.70 -0.24
N HIS A 11 33.46 -16.91 0.25
CA HIS A 11 34.49 -17.87 0.70
C HIS A 11 34.25 -19.31 0.21
N ASP A 12 33.36 -19.52 -0.76
CA ASP A 12 33.02 -20.83 -1.30
C ASP A 12 32.94 -20.73 -2.83
N GLU A 13 33.81 -21.46 -3.53
CA GLU A 13 33.84 -21.49 -5.00
C GLU A 13 32.64 -22.24 -5.59
N THR A 14 31.87 -22.92 -4.76
CA THR A 14 30.69 -23.68 -5.19
C THR A 14 29.51 -22.73 -5.42
N CYS A 15 29.12 -22.61 -6.69
CA CYS A 15 27.94 -21.84 -7.06
C CYS A 15 26.67 -22.69 -6.92
N TYR A 16 25.67 -22.19 -6.20
CA TYR A 16 24.38 -22.87 -6.05
C TYR A 16 23.21 -21.96 -6.38
N TRP A 17 22.12 -22.59 -6.82
CA TRP A 17 20.88 -21.91 -7.17
C TRP A 17 19.96 -21.87 -5.95
N VAL A 18 19.51 -20.66 -5.61
CA VAL A 18 18.47 -20.47 -4.60
C VAL A 18 17.18 -20.09 -5.30
N ARG A 19 16.08 -20.73 -4.91
CA ARG A 19 14.74 -20.30 -5.32
C ARG A 19 14.22 -19.30 -4.30
N ILE A 20 13.98 -18.08 -4.75
CA ILE A 20 13.38 -17.03 -3.93
C ILE A 20 11.93 -16.85 -4.37
N ARG A 21 11.03 -16.72 -3.38
CA ARG A 21 9.64 -16.32 -3.63
C ARG A 21 9.53 -14.81 -3.46
N CYS A 22 9.26 -14.14 -4.57
CA CYS A 22 8.88 -12.74 -4.55
C CYS A 22 7.35 -12.64 -4.67
N MET A 23 6.77 -11.63 -4.03
CA MET A 23 5.36 -11.32 -4.18
C MET A 23 5.06 -10.97 -5.64
N GLY A 24 3.84 -11.29 -6.09
CA GLY A 24 3.39 -10.93 -7.43
C GLY A 24 3.11 -9.43 -7.54
N ALA A 25 2.95 -8.96 -8.77
CA ALA A 25 2.46 -7.61 -9.02
C ALA A 25 1.04 -7.46 -8.44
N SER A 26 0.78 -6.34 -7.78
CA SER A 26 -0.56 -6.01 -7.28
C SER A 26 -0.79 -4.51 -7.25
N ALA A 27 -2.05 -4.09 -7.29
CA ALA A 27 -2.42 -2.68 -7.15
C ALA A 27 -1.91 -2.06 -5.82
N ALA A 28 -1.65 -2.87 -4.80
CA ALA A 28 -1.08 -2.42 -3.53
C ALA A 28 0.38 -1.95 -3.64
N GLN A 29 1.07 -2.23 -4.75
CA GLN A 29 2.39 -1.65 -5.05
C GLN A 29 2.30 -0.22 -5.60
N SER A 30 1.08 0.27 -5.90
CA SER A 30 0.87 1.67 -6.27
C SER A 30 0.94 2.58 -5.04
N ILE A 31 1.72 3.65 -5.14
CA ILE A 31 1.86 4.66 -4.07
C ILE A 31 0.55 5.41 -3.82
N CYS A 32 -0.29 5.60 -4.84
CA CYS A 32 -1.41 6.54 -4.81
C CYS A 32 -2.39 6.25 -3.66
N LEU A 33 -2.91 5.02 -3.57
CA LEU A 33 -3.88 4.68 -2.52
C LEU A 33 -3.25 4.67 -1.13
N GLN A 34 -2.02 4.18 -1.01
CA GLN A 34 -1.31 4.18 0.28
C GLN A 34 -1.03 5.60 0.77
N SER A 35 -0.72 6.55 -0.13
CA SER A 35 -0.51 7.95 0.23
C SER A 35 -1.80 8.64 0.67
N LEU A 36 -2.94 8.33 0.05
CA LEU A 36 -4.24 8.85 0.44
C LEU A 36 -4.69 8.31 1.80
N ASP A 37 -4.45 7.02 2.06
CA ASP A 37 -4.70 6.44 3.38
C ASP A 37 -3.86 7.09 4.46
N ALA A 38 -2.55 7.25 4.21
CA ALA A 38 -1.63 7.88 5.16
C ALA A 38 -2.03 9.35 5.42
N LEU A 39 -2.36 10.09 4.36
CA LEU A 39 -2.77 11.49 4.45
C LEU A 39 -4.07 11.63 5.25
N LEU A 40 -5.09 10.84 4.91
CA LEU A 40 -6.40 10.88 5.58
C LEU A 40 -6.41 10.14 6.92
N GLN A 41 -5.28 9.54 7.32
CA GLN A 41 -5.10 8.76 8.54
C GLN A 41 -6.12 7.62 8.66
N VAL A 42 -6.29 6.86 7.56
CA VAL A 42 -7.14 5.66 7.50
C VAL A 42 -6.45 4.51 8.24
N GLU A 43 -7.12 3.97 9.24
CA GLU A 43 -6.63 2.80 9.98
C GLU A 43 -7.03 1.51 9.27
N HIS A 44 -6.04 0.66 9.04
CA HIS A 44 -6.23 -0.68 8.46
C HIS A 44 -6.03 -1.75 9.52
N GLU A 45 -6.70 -2.89 9.35
CA GLU A 45 -6.44 -4.06 10.18
C GLU A 45 -4.96 -4.47 10.12
N PRO A 46 -4.38 -5.02 11.21
CA PRO A 46 -2.96 -5.35 11.28
C PRO A 46 -2.45 -6.18 10.10
N LYS A 47 -3.22 -7.19 9.68
CA LYS A 47 -2.90 -8.05 8.54
C LYS A 47 -2.79 -7.28 7.22
N ASN A 48 -3.66 -6.28 7.01
CA ASN A 48 -3.62 -5.46 5.80
C ASN A 48 -2.44 -4.49 5.85
N LYS A 49 -2.11 -3.97 7.04
CA LYS A 49 -0.93 -3.13 7.24
C LYS A 49 0.37 -3.87 6.92
N GLU A 50 0.54 -5.07 7.46
CA GLU A 50 1.69 -5.95 7.16
C GLU A 50 1.79 -6.22 5.65
N PHE A 51 0.65 -6.51 5.00
CA PHE A 51 0.61 -6.71 3.55
C PHE A 51 1.05 -5.46 2.78
N PHE A 52 0.58 -4.27 3.14
CA PHE A 52 0.98 -3.02 2.49
C PHE A 52 2.46 -2.71 2.70
N GLU A 53 3.00 -2.93 3.91
CA GLU A 53 4.43 -2.77 4.21
C GLU A 53 5.27 -3.70 3.33
N MET A 54 4.87 -4.96 3.14
CA MET A 54 5.53 -5.88 2.20
C MET A 54 5.46 -5.38 0.75
N MET A 55 4.36 -4.73 0.35
CA MET A 55 4.22 -4.19 -1.01
C MET A 55 5.10 -2.97 -1.25
N ARG A 56 5.40 -2.17 -0.22
CA ARG A 56 6.31 -1.03 -0.32
C ARG A 56 7.74 -1.43 -0.68
N LEU A 57 8.15 -2.67 -0.40
CA LEU A 57 9.45 -3.22 -0.86
C LEU A 57 9.59 -3.29 -2.39
N HIS A 58 8.47 -3.18 -3.12
CA HIS A 58 8.46 -3.15 -4.58
C HIS A 58 8.38 -1.73 -5.14
N MET A 59 8.33 -0.70 -4.28
CA MET A 59 8.33 0.69 -4.70
C MET A 59 9.76 1.23 -4.78
N ILE A 60 9.97 2.26 -5.61
CA ILE A 60 11.24 3.01 -5.61
C ILE A 60 11.45 3.70 -4.25
N SER A 61 12.71 3.99 -3.91
CA SER A 61 13.11 4.61 -2.64
C SER A 61 12.33 5.88 -2.31
N GLU A 62 12.11 6.72 -3.31
CA GLU A 62 11.46 8.02 -3.20
C GLU A 62 9.99 7.87 -2.78
N HIS A 63 9.31 6.86 -3.33
CA HIS A 63 7.93 6.54 -2.96
C HIS A 63 7.86 6.02 -1.53
N TYR A 64 8.81 5.16 -1.14
CA TYR A 64 8.90 4.63 0.21
C TYR A 64 9.10 5.75 1.24
N THR A 65 10.08 6.63 1.02
CA THR A 65 10.36 7.77 1.90
C THR A 65 9.17 8.72 1.98
N PHE A 66 8.54 9.03 0.84
CA PHE A 66 7.35 9.88 0.80
C PHE A 66 6.20 9.33 1.67
N LEU A 67 5.93 8.02 1.61
CA LEU A 67 4.90 7.41 2.44
C LEU A 67 5.23 7.52 3.93
N GLN A 68 6.48 7.27 4.32
CA GLN A 68 6.92 7.42 5.71
C GLN A 68 6.79 8.86 6.20
N ASP A 69 7.11 9.84 5.35
CA ASP A 69 6.97 11.25 5.69
C ASP A 69 5.51 11.65 5.91
N ILE A 70 4.59 11.19 5.05
CA ILE A 70 3.16 11.46 5.26
C ILE A 70 2.67 10.79 6.55
N GLU A 71 3.00 9.52 6.78
CA GLU A 71 2.56 8.79 7.99
C GLU A 71 3.05 9.47 9.28
N ARG A 72 4.25 10.05 9.27
CA ARG A 72 4.81 10.77 10.41
C ARG A 72 4.22 12.17 10.58
N CYS A 73 3.99 12.88 9.48
CA CYS A 73 3.70 14.32 9.52
C CYS A 73 2.21 14.65 9.35
N SER A 74 1.38 13.71 8.87
CA SER A 74 -0.04 13.98 8.65
C SER A 74 -0.77 14.23 9.97
N ARG A 75 -1.49 15.35 10.00
CA ARG A 75 -2.38 15.76 11.10
C ARG A 75 -3.79 16.06 10.58
N THR A 76 -4.13 15.59 9.39
CA THR A 76 -5.39 15.98 8.71
C THR A 76 -6.62 15.67 9.56
N ARG A 77 -6.71 14.47 10.13
CA ARG A 77 -7.85 14.06 10.97
C ARG A 77 -7.91 14.85 12.28
N GLU A 78 -6.76 15.07 12.90
CA GLU A 78 -6.63 15.88 14.12
C GLU A 78 -7.09 17.32 13.87
N ILE A 79 -6.58 17.99 12.82
CA ILE A 79 -6.94 19.37 12.47
C ILE A 79 -8.45 19.50 12.23
N VAL A 80 -9.05 18.55 11.51
CA VAL A 80 -10.50 18.54 11.26
C VAL A 80 -11.30 18.41 12.56
N GLN A 81 -10.84 17.57 13.50
CA GLN A 81 -11.48 17.39 14.80
C GLN A 81 -11.35 18.63 15.70
N GLU A 82 -10.19 19.27 15.72
CA GLU A 82 -9.91 20.45 16.55
C GLU A 82 -10.63 21.71 16.09
N THR A 83 -10.76 21.90 14.77
CA THR A 83 -11.26 23.17 14.19
C THR A 83 -12.76 23.38 14.39
N LYS A 84 -13.53 22.34 14.76
CA LYS A 84 -15.01 22.38 14.93
C LYS A 84 -15.76 23.00 13.74
N SER A 85 -15.17 22.96 12.55
CA SER A 85 -15.77 23.47 11.31
C SER A 85 -16.54 22.37 10.60
N GLU A 86 -17.82 22.62 10.35
CA GLU A 86 -18.68 21.68 9.64
C GLU A 86 -18.24 21.50 8.19
N GLU A 87 -17.80 22.57 7.54
CA GLU A 87 -17.30 22.53 6.17
C GLU A 87 -16.06 21.64 6.04
N LEU A 88 -15.08 21.78 6.93
CA LEU A 88 -13.88 20.93 6.93
C LEU A 88 -14.21 19.48 7.22
N ARG A 89 -15.15 19.23 8.14
CA ARG A 89 -15.62 17.89 8.47
C ARG A 89 -16.29 17.23 7.26
N ASN A 90 -17.13 17.97 6.54
CA ASN A 90 -17.79 17.47 5.34
C ASN A 90 -16.78 17.20 4.22
N ALA A 91 -15.85 18.12 3.96
CA ALA A 91 -14.82 17.92 2.95
C ALA A 91 -13.93 16.69 3.26
N TYR A 92 -13.55 16.49 4.53
CA TYR A 92 -12.82 15.28 4.94
C TYR A 92 -13.65 14.00 4.70
N ASN A 93 -14.92 14.01 5.08
CA ASN A 93 -15.82 12.88 4.87
C ASN A 93 -16.00 12.58 3.38
N ASP A 94 -16.13 13.59 2.54
CA ASP A 94 -16.25 13.45 1.09
C ASP A 94 -15.01 12.76 0.50
N CYS A 95 -13.81 13.12 0.96
CA CYS A 95 -12.58 12.42 0.59
C CYS A 95 -12.59 10.94 0.99
N ILE A 96 -13.01 10.63 2.23
CA ILE A 96 -13.16 9.25 2.71
C ILE A 96 -14.20 8.48 1.87
N HIS A 97 -15.32 9.11 1.54
CA HIS A 97 -16.37 8.52 0.70
C HIS A 97 -15.88 8.23 -0.71
N ALA A 98 -15.18 9.17 -1.35
CA ALA A 98 -14.59 8.97 -2.67
C ALA A 98 -13.58 7.82 -2.67
N LEU A 99 -12.71 7.74 -1.66
CA LEU A 99 -11.75 6.65 -1.50
C LEU A 99 -12.44 5.29 -1.33
N ARG A 100 -13.52 5.24 -0.55
CA ARG A 100 -14.33 4.03 -0.38
C ARG A 100 -15.02 3.62 -1.68
N GLN A 101 -15.60 4.57 -2.42
CA GLN A 101 -16.23 4.30 -3.72
C GLN A 101 -15.24 3.73 -4.72
N PHE A 102 -14.03 4.31 -4.78
CA PHE A 102 -12.95 3.78 -5.62
C PHE A 102 -12.62 2.33 -5.27
N ARG A 103 -12.42 2.03 -3.97
CA ARG A 103 -12.12 0.66 -3.50
C ARG A 103 -13.21 -0.34 -3.83
N ASN A 104 -14.48 0.05 -3.65
CA ASN A 104 -15.61 -0.80 -3.99
C ASN A 104 -15.67 -1.08 -5.51
N GLY A 105 -15.41 -0.07 -6.34
CA GLY A 105 -15.32 -0.25 -7.79
C GLY A 105 -14.17 -1.17 -8.18
N HIS A 106 -12.99 -0.97 -7.61
CA HIS A 106 -11.83 -1.84 -7.81
C HIS A 106 -12.12 -3.28 -7.39
N TYR A 107 -12.78 -3.49 -6.25
CA TYR A 107 -13.21 -4.81 -5.80
C TYR A 107 -14.17 -5.46 -6.80
N GLY A 108 -15.14 -4.71 -7.33
CA GLY A 108 -16.03 -5.21 -8.39
C GLY A 108 -15.28 -5.69 -9.63
N LEU A 109 -14.24 -4.96 -10.05
CA LEU A 109 -13.36 -5.39 -11.15
C LEU A 109 -12.59 -6.67 -10.79
N VAL A 110 -12.03 -6.75 -9.59
CA VAL A 110 -11.33 -7.97 -9.13
C VAL A 110 -12.28 -9.16 -9.13
N THR A 111 -13.52 -9.01 -8.65
CA THR A 111 -14.52 -10.07 -8.69
C THR A 111 -14.85 -10.50 -10.11
N GLN A 112 -15.01 -9.55 -11.04
CA GLN A 112 -15.35 -9.85 -12.43
C GLN A 112 -14.21 -10.52 -13.20
N TYR A 113 -12.95 -10.13 -12.96
CA TYR A 113 -11.83 -10.53 -13.83
C TYR A 113 -10.84 -11.50 -13.18
N ALA A 114 -10.82 -11.61 -11.84
CA ALA A 114 -9.92 -12.52 -11.14
C ALA A 114 -10.64 -13.77 -10.63
N PHE A 115 -11.86 -13.64 -10.07
CA PHE A 115 -12.61 -14.78 -9.54
C PHE A 115 -13.48 -15.50 -10.58
N MET A 116 -13.68 -14.94 -11.78
CA MET A 116 -14.51 -15.56 -12.83
C MET A 116 -13.76 -16.65 -13.63
N PHE A 117 -12.50 -16.96 -13.30
CA PHE A 117 -11.68 -17.97 -13.98
C PHE A 117 -11.23 -19.13 -13.08
N ASP A 118 -11.76 -19.25 -11.85
CA ASP A 118 -11.56 -20.40 -10.97
C ASP A 118 -12.85 -21.26 -10.86
#